data_AF-A0A7S2GRE6-F1
#
_entry.id   AF-A0A7S2GRE6-F1
#
_cell.length_a   1.000
_cell.length_b   1.000
_cell.length_c   1.000
_cell.angle_alpha   90.00
_cell.angle_beta   90.00
_cell.angle_gamma   90.00
#
_symmetry.space_group_name_H-M   'P 1'
#
loop_
_entity.id
_entity.type
_entity.pdbx_description
1 polymer ?
#
loop_
_entity_poly.entity_id
_entity_poly.type
_entity_poly.pdbx_seq_one_letter_code
_entity_poly.pdbx_strand_id
1 'polypeptide(L)'
;GNWKLLQTLHMLAALAPLPAAELRQHLADLFTVIDAADATDAPLVASLAERAFEGAEGLAVLRDAATQPFMLRGLTHADAQVRALTLAQVSRLAMTTYDVARLVERGVLPLVAAAVGDEVLHVSQRAAGVFIASAKAGAGSLSLALSDTLTLDALRALGGSGG
;
A
#
# COMPACT_ATOMS: atom_id res chain seq x y z
N GLY A 1 -15.65 -13.42 -20.61
CA GLY A 1 -16.00 -12.35 -19.68
C GLY A 1 -15.99 -12.86 -18.25
N ASN A 2 -17.02 -13.58 -17.83
CA ASN A 2 -17.34 -13.73 -16.40
C ASN A 2 -16.61 -14.87 -15.63
N TRP A 3 -16.18 -15.93 -16.30
CA TRP A 3 -15.63 -17.11 -15.61
C TRP A 3 -14.22 -16.91 -15.03
N LYS A 4 -13.36 -16.11 -15.70
CA LYS A 4 -12.03 -15.77 -15.18
C LYS A 4 -12.13 -14.91 -13.93
N LEU A 5 -13.03 -13.92 -13.93
CA LEU A 5 -13.31 -13.09 -12.76
C LEU A 5 -13.78 -13.94 -11.58
N LEU A 6 -14.76 -14.82 -11.79
CA LEU A 6 -15.23 -15.72 -10.72
C LEU A 6 -14.13 -16.63 -10.17
N GLN A 7 -13.25 -17.14 -11.03
CA GLN A 7 -12.11 -17.95 -10.61
C GLN A 7 -11.10 -17.13 -9.80
N THR A 8 -10.81 -15.90 -10.25
CA THR A 8 -9.97 -14.93 -9.55
C THR A 8 -10.53 -14.57 -8.17
N LEU A 9 -11.82 -14.27 -8.09
CA LEU A 9 -12.50 -13.93 -6.83
C LEU A 9 -12.52 -15.11 -5.86
N HIS A 10 -12.73 -16.32 -6.37
CA HIS A 10 -12.68 -17.53 -5.55
C HIS A 10 -11.27 -17.79 -5.02
N MET A 11 -10.24 -17.62 -5.86
CA MET A 11 -8.84 -17.70 -5.46
C MET A 11 -8.53 -16.68 -4.36
N LEU A 12 -8.86 -15.40 -4.57
CA LEU A 12 -8.62 -14.34 -3.58
C LEU A 12 -9.37 -14.57 -2.26
N ALA A 13 -10.61 -15.05 -2.32
CA ALA A 13 -11.39 -15.37 -1.11
C ALA A 13 -10.76 -16.54 -0.33
N ALA A 14 -10.15 -17.51 -1.01
CA ALA A 14 -9.45 -18.62 -0.37
C ALA A 14 -8.15 -18.20 0.35
N LEU A 15 -7.63 -16.99 0.09
CA LEU A 15 -6.40 -16.48 0.73
C LEU A 15 -6.63 -15.95 2.16
N ALA A 16 -7.89 -15.78 2.59
CA ALA A 16 -8.22 -15.14 3.87
C ALA A 16 -8.77 -16.17 4.88
N PRO A 17 -7.95 -16.78 5.79
CA PRO A 17 -6.65 -16.35 6.29
C PRO A 17 -5.59 -17.47 6.18
N LEU A 18 -4.75 -17.39 5.16
CA LEU A 18 -3.63 -18.31 5.06
C LEU A 18 -2.49 -17.92 6.03
N PRO A 19 -1.77 -18.91 6.60
CA PRO A 19 -0.50 -18.65 7.27
C PRO A 19 0.45 -17.87 6.37
N ALA A 20 1.31 -17.03 6.93
CA ALA A 20 2.19 -16.18 6.14
C ALA A 20 3.06 -16.96 5.14
N ALA A 21 3.45 -18.20 5.47
CA ALA A 21 4.21 -19.07 4.57
C ALA A 21 3.42 -19.46 3.30
N GLU A 22 2.12 -19.71 3.44
CA GLU A 22 1.22 -20.07 2.34
C GLU A 22 0.81 -18.84 1.56
N LEU A 23 0.47 -17.73 2.24
CA LEU A 23 0.18 -16.46 1.58
C LEU A 23 1.35 -15.98 0.70
N ARG A 24 2.60 -16.21 1.13
CA ARG A 24 3.80 -15.91 0.32
C ARG A 24 3.85 -16.65 -1.01
N GLN A 25 3.36 -17.90 -1.06
CA GLN A 25 3.35 -18.70 -2.28
C GLN A 25 2.38 -18.14 -3.32
N HIS A 26 1.34 -17.44 -2.87
CA HIS A 26 0.30 -16.86 -3.72
C HIS A 26 0.48 -15.37 -4.04
N LEU A 27 1.59 -14.75 -3.59
CA LEU A 27 1.82 -13.31 -3.84
C LEU A 27 1.86 -12.95 -5.32
N ALA A 28 2.52 -13.78 -6.14
CA ALA A 28 2.62 -13.52 -7.58
C ALA A 28 1.23 -13.52 -8.25
N ASP A 29 0.38 -14.48 -7.87
CA ASP A 29 -0.98 -14.60 -8.40
C ASP A 29 -1.86 -13.43 -7.93
N LEU A 30 -1.76 -13.08 -6.64
CA LEU A 30 -2.45 -11.94 -6.04
C LEU A 30 -2.07 -10.62 -6.75
N PHE A 31 -0.79 -10.41 -7.02
CA PHE A 31 -0.32 -9.20 -7.71
C PHE A 31 -0.76 -9.18 -9.16
N THR A 32 -0.72 -10.32 -9.85
CA THR A 32 -1.21 -10.43 -11.23
C THR A 32 -2.69 -10.06 -11.32
N VAL A 33 -3.47 -10.48 -10.33
CA VAL A 33 -4.90 -10.15 -10.26
C VAL A 33 -5.15 -8.68 -9.99
N ILE A 34 -4.40 -8.08 -9.07
CA ILE A 34 -4.53 -6.65 -8.76
C ILE A 34 -4.11 -5.79 -9.96
N ASP A 35 -3.01 -6.13 -10.62
CA ASP A 35 -2.51 -5.41 -11.81
C ASP A 35 -3.46 -5.56 -13.02
N ALA A 36 -4.25 -6.64 -13.08
CA ALA A 36 -5.20 -6.91 -14.16
C ALA A 36 -6.62 -6.36 -13.88
N ALA A 37 -6.88 -5.82 -12.70
CA ALA A 37 -8.20 -5.33 -12.32
C ALA A 37 -8.52 -4.04 -13.08
N ASP A 38 -9.65 -4.03 -13.79
CA ASP A 38 -10.19 -2.80 -14.38
C ASP A 38 -11.04 -2.02 -13.35
N ALA A 39 -11.52 -0.84 -13.73
CA ALA A 39 -12.30 0.02 -12.83
C ALA A 39 -13.60 -0.63 -12.30
N THR A 40 -14.13 -1.65 -12.99
CA THR A 40 -15.33 -2.39 -12.56
C THR A 40 -14.99 -3.33 -11.41
N ASP A 41 -13.87 -4.05 -11.54
CA ASP A 41 -13.49 -5.12 -10.62
C ASP A 41 -12.55 -4.66 -9.49
N ALA A 42 -11.88 -3.52 -9.68
CA ALA A 42 -10.91 -2.96 -8.74
C ALA A 42 -11.42 -2.83 -7.29
N PRO A 43 -12.67 -2.35 -7.01
CA PRO A 43 -13.16 -2.29 -5.63
C PRO A 43 -13.23 -3.66 -4.94
N LEU A 44 -13.65 -4.68 -5.68
CA LEU A 44 -13.82 -6.03 -5.15
C LEU A 44 -12.46 -6.73 -4.98
N VAL A 45 -11.60 -6.63 -6.00
CA VAL A 45 -10.22 -7.13 -5.93
C VAL A 45 -9.48 -6.46 -4.78
N ALA A 46 -9.65 -5.15 -4.60
CA ALA A 46 -9.04 -4.43 -3.50
C ALA A 46 -9.53 -4.92 -2.13
N SER A 47 -10.85 -5.11 -1.98
CA SER A 47 -11.45 -5.61 -0.73
C SER A 47 -10.96 -7.02 -0.37
N LEU A 48 -10.81 -7.91 -1.35
CA LEU A 48 -10.33 -9.26 -1.09
C LEU A 48 -8.82 -9.29 -0.82
N ALA A 49 -8.03 -8.47 -1.50
CA ALA A 49 -6.62 -8.30 -1.20
C ALA A 49 -6.40 -7.70 0.20
N GLU A 50 -7.24 -6.76 0.64
CA GLU A 50 -7.22 -6.24 2.01
C GLU A 50 -7.39 -7.36 3.04
N ARG A 51 -8.37 -8.24 2.81
CA ARG A 51 -8.64 -9.40 3.66
C ARG A 51 -7.51 -10.42 3.64
N ALA A 52 -6.87 -10.65 2.49
CA ALA A 52 -5.73 -11.56 2.38
C ALA A 52 -4.54 -11.09 3.24
N PHE A 53 -4.32 -9.78 3.33
CA PHE A 53 -3.27 -9.19 4.17
C PHE A 53 -3.73 -8.82 5.58
N GLU A 54 -4.94 -9.18 5.99
CA GLU A 54 -5.48 -8.83 7.31
C GLU A 54 -4.73 -9.56 8.45
N GLY A 55 -4.73 -8.95 9.64
CA GLY A 55 -4.14 -9.55 10.84
C GLY A 55 -2.61 -9.61 10.86
N ALA A 56 -2.08 -10.43 11.76
CA ALA A 56 -0.65 -10.53 12.04
C ALA A 56 0.12 -11.25 10.93
N GLU A 57 -0.45 -12.31 10.35
CA GLU A 57 0.15 -13.09 9.27
C GLU A 57 0.32 -12.23 8.01
N GLY A 58 -0.75 -11.53 7.59
CA GLY A 58 -0.68 -10.61 6.47
C GLY A 58 0.32 -9.47 6.69
N LEU A 59 0.39 -8.92 7.91
CA LEU A 59 1.41 -7.92 8.25
C LEU A 59 2.83 -8.49 8.17
N ALA A 60 3.06 -9.73 8.61
CA ALA A 60 4.35 -10.39 8.49
C ALA A 60 4.76 -10.60 7.03
N VAL A 61 3.80 -10.85 6.14
CA VAL A 61 4.04 -10.92 4.68
C VAL A 61 4.35 -9.53 4.11
N LEU A 62 3.61 -8.49 4.50
CA LEU A 62 3.87 -7.11 4.07
C LEU A 62 5.27 -6.62 4.51
N ARG A 63 5.82 -7.11 5.63
CA ARG A 63 7.18 -6.79 6.06
C ARG A 63 8.27 -7.46 5.21
N ASP A 64 7.93 -8.50 4.45
CA ASP A 64 8.86 -9.18 3.56
C ASP A 64 9.41 -8.23 2.46
N ALA A 65 10.63 -8.45 1.99
CA ALA A 65 11.16 -7.66 0.88
C ALA A 65 10.51 -8.03 -0.46
N ALA A 66 10.03 -9.28 -0.59
CA ALA A 66 9.36 -9.77 -1.79
C ALA A 66 8.05 -9.02 -2.12
N THR A 67 7.43 -8.35 -1.13
CA THR A 67 6.21 -7.55 -1.33
C THR A 67 6.49 -6.11 -1.72
N GLN A 68 7.75 -5.66 -1.72
CA GLN A 68 8.11 -4.30 -2.10
C GLN A 68 7.66 -3.94 -3.54
N PRO A 69 7.88 -4.76 -4.59
CA PRO A 69 7.45 -4.42 -5.94
C PRO A 69 5.94 -4.16 -6.02
N PHE A 70 5.15 -4.89 -5.25
CA PHE A 70 3.71 -4.68 -5.18
C PHE A 70 3.35 -3.34 -4.54
N MET A 71 4.01 -2.95 -3.45
CA MET A 71 3.74 -1.64 -2.86
C MET A 71 4.06 -0.51 -3.83
N LEU A 72 5.20 -0.59 -4.51
CA LEU A 72 5.60 0.46 -5.47
C LEU A 72 4.64 0.55 -6.65
N ARG A 73 4.24 -0.58 -7.22
CA ARG A 73 3.25 -0.63 -8.31
C ARG A 73 1.87 -0.17 -7.84
N GLY A 74 1.41 -0.66 -6.70
CA GLY A 74 0.12 -0.31 -6.12
C GLY A 74 -0.03 1.19 -5.84
N LEU A 75 1.03 1.84 -5.32
CA LEU A 75 1.04 3.28 -5.08
C LEU A 75 1.00 4.14 -6.36
N THR A 76 1.45 3.58 -7.49
CA THR A 76 1.48 4.26 -8.80
C THR A 76 0.42 3.73 -9.76
N HIS A 77 -0.52 2.91 -9.25
CA HIS A 77 -1.55 2.29 -10.07
C HIS A 77 -2.54 3.32 -10.62
N ALA A 78 -3.04 3.10 -11.83
CA ALA A 78 -4.00 4.03 -12.47
C ALA A 78 -5.33 4.10 -11.71
N ASP A 79 -5.80 2.96 -11.20
CA ASP A 79 -7.03 2.87 -10.40
C ASP A 79 -6.84 3.35 -8.95
N ALA A 80 -7.72 4.25 -8.51
CA ALA A 80 -7.65 4.88 -7.19
C ALA A 80 -7.95 3.90 -6.03
N GLN A 81 -8.77 2.86 -6.23
CA GLN A 81 -9.03 1.85 -5.20
C GLN A 81 -7.80 1.01 -4.92
N VAL A 82 -7.02 0.68 -5.95
CA VAL A 82 -5.75 -0.02 -5.79
C VAL A 82 -4.75 0.85 -5.03
N ARG A 83 -4.58 2.13 -5.41
CA ARG A 83 -3.73 3.06 -4.66
C ARG A 83 -4.16 3.18 -3.19
N ALA A 84 -5.46 3.34 -2.97
CA ALA A 84 -6.04 3.43 -1.64
C ALA A 84 -5.80 2.17 -0.78
N LEU A 85 -5.99 0.99 -1.34
CA LEU A 85 -5.67 -0.28 -0.68
C LEU A 85 -4.19 -0.30 -0.29
N THR A 86 -3.30 -0.02 -1.22
CA THR A 86 -1.86 -0.08 -0.97
C THR A 86 -1.46 0.90 0.14
N LEU A 87 -2.01 2.11 0.15
CA LEU A 87 -1.81 3.08 1.23
C LEU A 87 -2.32 2.57 2.58
N ALA A 88 -3.46 1.87 2.61
CA ALA A 88 -3.96 1.25 3.84
C ALA A 88 -2.96 0.20 4.38
N GLN A 89 -2.38 -0.62 3.51
CA GLN A 89 -1.36 -1.60 3.90
C GLN A 89 -0.06 -0.93 4.38
N VAL A 90 0.38 0.12 3.70
CA VAL A 90 1.57 0.89 4.11
C VAL A 90 1.35 1.58 5.46
N SER A 91 0.16 2.13 5.71
CA SER A 91 -0.19 2.72 7.00
C SER A 91 -0.10 1.71 8.15
N ARG A 92 -0.56 0.47 7.92
CA ARG A 92 -0.43 -0.64 8.88
C ARG A 92 1.02 -1.06 9.12
N LEU A 93 1.90 -0.86 8.16
CA LEU A 93 3.33 -1.10 8.34
C LEU A 93 3.99 0.01 9.16
N ALA A 94 3.59 1.26 9.01
CA ALA A 94 4.21 2.43 9.64
C ALA A 94 3.97 2.56 11.16
N MET A 95 4.03 1.46 11.91
CA MET A 95 3.68 1.35 13.33
C MET A 95 4.89 1.43 14.27
N THR A 96 6.11 1.27 13.75
CA THR A 96 7.35 1.37 14.54
C THR A 96 8.42 2.16 13.78
N THR A 97 9.42 2.70 14.49
CA THR A 97 10.56 3.37 13.84
C THR A 97 11.30 2.45 12.88
N TYR A 98 11.43 1.16 13.25
CA TYR A 98 12.03 0.16 12.39
C TYR A 98 11.25 -0.02 11.09
N ASP A 99 9.93 -0.16 11.17
CA ASP A 99 9.11 -0.32 9.96
C ASP A 99 9.18 0.93 9.06
N VAL A 100 9.15 2.13 9.66
CA VAL A 100 9.31 3.39 8.90
C VAL A 100 10.68 3.47 8.23
N ALA A 101 11.76 3.06 8.91
CA ALA A 101 13.10 2.96 8.29
C ALA A 101 13.08 2.06 7.05
N ARG A 102 12.41 0.90 7.14
CA ARG A 102 12.28 -0.02 6.01
C ARG A 102 11.46 0.57 4.87
N LEU A 103 10.41 1.35 5.16
CA LEU A 103 9.63 2.05 4.13
C LEU A 103 10.46 3.13 3.41
N VAL A 104 11.33 3.84 4.13
CA VAL A 104 12.30 4.79 3.55
C VAL A 104 13.30 4.05 2.66
N GLU A 105 13.98 3.04 3.19
CA GLU A 105 14.98 2.24 2.45
C GLU A 105 14.42 1.61 1.18
N ARG A 106 13.14 1.24 1.19
CA ARG A 106 12.43 0.64 0.06
C ARG A 106 11.90 1.65 -0.95
N GLY A 107 12.10 2.95 -0.74
CA GLY A 107 11.60 4.01 -1.62
C GLY A 107 10.06 4.12 -1.62
N VAL A 108 9.39 3.67 -0.56
CA VAL A 108 7.92 3.69 -0.47
C VAL A 108 7.43 5.08 -0.06
N LEU A 109 8.09 5.73 0.90
CA LEU A 109 7.64 7.02 1.43
C LEU A 109 7.60 8.17 0.41
N PRO A 110 8.52 8.29 -0.56
CA PRO A 110 8.42 9.31 -1.60
C PRO A 110 7.12 9.21 -2.42
N LEU A 111 6.69 7.98 -2.73
CA LEU A 111 5.44 7.75 -3.44
C LEU A 111 4.21 8.04 -2.57
N VAL A 112 4.29 7.73 -1.28
CA VAL A 112 3.25 8.11 -0.31
C VAL A 112 3.15 9.63 -0.20
N ALA A 113 4.28 10.34 -0.13
CA ALA A 113 4.32 11.81 -0.11
C ALA A 113 3.68 12.42 -1.37
N ALA A 114 4.02 11.90 -2.55
CA ALA A 114 3.38 12.34 -3.80
C ALA A 114 1.87 12.11 -3.77
N ALA A 115 1.42 10.96 -3.25
CA ALA A 115 0.00 10.61 -3.14
C ALA A 115 -0.79 11.48 -2.15
N VAL A 116 -0.14 12.28 -1.29
CA VAL A 116 -0.84 13.30 -0.48
C VAL A 116 -1.49 14.36 -1.38
N GLY A 117 -0.90 14.64 -2.54
CA GLY A 117 -1.44 15.54 -3.55
C GLY A 117 -2.35 14.88 -4.58
N ASP A 118 -2.76 13.62 -4.38
CA ASP A 118 -3.62 12.91 -5.33
C ASP A 118 -4.96 13.64 -5.53
N GLU A 119 -5.41 13.71 -6.79
CA GLU A 119 -6.68 14.35 -7.17
C GLU A 119 -7.90 13.66 -6.55
N VAL A 120 -7.76 12.37 -6.19
CA VAL A 120 -8.79 11.59 -5.56
C VAL A 120 -8.68 11.72 -4.03
N LEU A 121 -9.64 12.44 -3.44
CA LEU A 121 -9.62 12.80 -2.01
C LEU A 121 -9.37 11.63 -1.06
N HIS A 122 -9.98 10.47 -1.29
CA HIS A 122 -9.81 9.32 -0.39
C HIS A 122 -8.43 8.65 -0.51
N VAL A 123 -7.71 8.87 -1.61
CA VAL A 123 -6.31 8.47 -1.77
C VAL A 123 -5.42 9.44 -1.01
N SER A 124 -5.60 10.75 -1.22
CA SER A 124 -4.90 11.81 -0.50
C SER A 124 -5.02 11.68 1.02
N GLN A 125 -6.24 11.45 1.53
CA GLN A 125 -6.49 11.24 2.96
C GLN A 125 -5.76 10.01 3.52
N ARG A 126 -5.74 8.90 2.77
CA ARG A 126 -5.02 7.69 3.19
C ARG A 126 -3.51 7.90 3.19
N ALA A 127 -2.98 8.64 2.22
CA ALA A 127 -1.56 9.00 2.16
C ALA A 127 -1.15 9.86 3.36
N ALA A 128 -1.93 10.89 3.69
CA ALA A 128 -1.74 11.65 4.93
C ALA A 128 -1.83 10.75 6.18
N GLY A 129 -2.73 9.76 6.15
CA GLY A 129 -2.88 8.73 7.18
C GLY A 129 -1.59 7.94 7.48
N VAL A 130 -0.73 7.71 6.50
CA VAL A 130 0.57 7.03 6.71
C VAL A 130 1.52 7.89 7.55
N PHE A 131 1.59 9.19 7.30
CA PHE A 131 2.41 10.11 8.11
C PHE A 131 1.85 10.28 9.52
N ILE A 132 0.51 10.27 9.66
CA ILE A 132 -0.15 10.23 10.97
C ILE A 132 0.19 8.94 11.72
N ALA A 133 0.19 7.78 11.04
CA ALA A 133 0.61 6.51 11.64
C ALA A 133 2.07 6.56 12.09
N SER A 134 2.95 7.11 11.27
CA SER A 134 4.36 7.33 11.61
C SER A 134 4.51 8.24 12.84
N ALA A 135 3.74 9.31 12.94
CA ALA A 135 3.73 10.19 14.11
C ALA A 135 3.25 9.47 15.38
N LYS A 136 2.23 8.61 15.27
CA LYS A 136 1.75 7.76 16.37
C LYS A 136 2.78 6.72 16.80
N ALA A 137 3.60 6.21 15.88
CA ALA A 137 4.72 5.32 16.18
C ALA A 137 5.86 6.03 16.94
N GLY A 138 5.86 7.37 16.96
CA GLY A 138 6.76 8.20 17.75
C GLY A 138 7.37 9.35 16.95
N ALA A 139 7.82 10.40 17.65
CA ALA A 139 8.45 11.56 17.03
C ALA A 139 9.69 11.19 16.18
N GLY A 140 10.48 10.20 16.62
CA GLY A 140 11.61 9.69 15.85
C GLY A 140 11.21 9.04 14.53
N SER A 141 10.06 8.36 14.49
CA SER A 141 9.54 7.74 13.27
C SER A 141 9.08 8.79 12.25
N LEU A 142 8.34 9.81 12.70
CA LEU A 142 7.97 10.93 11.83
C LEU A 142 9.21 11.72 11.35
N SER A 143 10.15 12.00 12.26
CA SER A 143 11.40 12.67 11.89
C SER A 143 12.19 11.89 10.87
N LEU A 144 12.22 10.55 10.97
CA LEU A 144 12.88 9.69 10.00
C LEU A 144 12.20 9.76 8.63
N ALA A 145 10.87 9.63 8.60
CA ALA A 145 10.09 9.77 7.37
C ALA A 145 10.32 11.12 6.68
N LEU A 146 10.40 12.21 7.46
CA LEU A 146 10.65 13.56 6.98
C LEU A 146 12.14 13.91 6.84
N SER A 147 13.06 13.00 7.11
CA SER A 147 14.50 13.22 6.87
C SER A 147 14.93 12.74 5.49
N ASP A 148 14.12 11.88 4.87
CA ASP A 148 14.35 11.43 3.50
C ASP A 148 14.13 12.57 2.51
N THR A 149 15.16 12.89 1.71
CA THR A 149 15.15 14.04 0.82
C THR A 149 14.08 13.91 -0.25
N LEU A 150 13.90 12.71 -0.81
CA LEU A 150 12.89 12.46 -1.84
C LEU A 150 11.46 12.63 -1.29
N THR A 151 11.21 12.14 -0.08
CA THR A 151 9.93 12.31 0.62
C THR A 151 9.66 13.80 0.90
N LEU A 152 10.65 14.54 1.39
CA LEU A 152 10.51 15.99 1.63
C LEU A 152 10.25 16.77 0.36
N ASP A 153 10.98 16.50 -0.71
CA ASP A 153 10.84 17.23 -1.97
C ASP A 153 9.46 16.99 -2.59
N ALA A 154 8.94 15.75 -2.51
CA ALA A 154 7.58 15.43 -2.92
C ALA A 154 6.53 16.21 -2.10
N LEU A 155 6.68 16.31 -0.77
CA LEU A 155 5.77 17.11 0.06
C LEU A 155 5.86 18.61 -0.22
N ARG A 156 7.06 19.14 -0.48
CA ARG A 156 7.27 20.56 -0.83
C ARG A 156 6.63 20.92 -2.15
N ALA A 157 6.66 20.01 -3.12
CA ALA A 157 6.03 20.23 -4.43
C ALA A 157 4.52 20.53 -4.31
N LEU A 158 3.84 19.97 -3.29
CA LEU A 158 2.42 20.23 -3.01
C LEU A 158 2.13 21.71 -2.66
N GLY A 159 3.09 22.39 -2.03
CA GLY A 159 2.98 23.80 -1.66
C GLY A 159 3.36 24.77 -2.79
N GLY A 160 4.00 24.27 -3.85
CA GLY A 160 4.51 25.07 -4.97
C GLY A 160 3.53 25.26 -6.13
N SER A 161 2.42 24.52 -6.18
CA SER A 161 1.43 24.56 -7.26
C SER A 161 0.35 25.66 -7.10
N GLY A 162 0.57 26.62 -6.20
CA GLY A 162 -0.35 27.73 -5.90
C GLY A 162 0.22 29.12 -6.20
N GLY A 163 0.87 29.30 -7.35
CA GLY A 163 1.38 30.57 -7.86
C GLY A 163 0.78 30.94 -9.20
#